data_AF-A0A087RLN9-F1
#
_entry.id   AF-A0A087RLN9-F1
#
_cell.length_a   1.000
_cell.length_b   1.000
_cell.length_c   1.000
_cell.angle_alpha   90.00
_cell.angle_beta   90.00
_cell.angle_gamma   90.00
#
_symmetry.space_group_name_H-M   'P 1'
#
loop_
_entity.id
_entity.type
_entity.pdbx_description
1 polymer ?
#
loop_
_entity_poly.entity_id
_entity_poly.type
_entity_poly.pdbx_seq_one_letter_code
_entity_poly.pdbx_strand_id
1 'polypeptide(L)'
;MSTIPLEKIESVSEEIDTPEGIVNFLQKRNGLYSKDYTSRYSVTELVGCQRKSFYKQLGISQEELLSDTTLEGMWATVRGDFLHNMTYAYKWREMDIEHYVPLKDGRVATLAGRLDMYDWKTKTIIDLKTTKFVRWQIKQGFLPKPEHILQLQCYNTMFSEYMPVENLNIVYADMSDIVTYKVQKRDLTDWIKTRIQEIESSKTTQNTPTGEVSGLCKYCRYQTRCSEDGNGLTEKPLSTPKSTESEQE
;
A
#
# COMPACT_ATOMS: atom_id res chain seq x y z
N MET A 1 -12.10 44.94 12.61
CA MET A 1 -12.54 43.55 12.85
C MET A 1 -13.87 43.62 13.58
N SER A 2 -14.92 42.99 13.05
CA SER A 2 -16.24 42.98 13.71
C SER A 2 -16.21 41.97 14.86
N THR A 3 -16.42 42.43 16.09
CA THR A 3 -16.51 41.58 17.28
C THR A 3 -17.92 41.01 17.37
N ILE A 4 -18.06 39.69 17.23
CA ILE A 4 -19.33 38.99 17.46
C ILE A 4 -19.56 38.95 18.99
N PRO A 5 -20.72 39.42 19.50
CA PRO A 5 -21.04 39.33 20.93
C PRO A 5 -21.09 37.87 21.42
N LEU A 6 -20.61 37.60 22.64
CA LEU A 6 -20.57 36.25 23.23
C LEU A 6 -21.93 35.53 23.18
N GLU A 7 -23.01 36.24 23.51
CA GLU A 7 -24.39 35.74 23.48
C GLU A 7 -24.81 35.24 22.10
N LYS A 8 -24.21 35.80 21.04
CA LYS A 8 -24.46 35.42 19.66
C LYS A 8 -23.61 34.21 19.24
N ILE A 9 -22.46 34.00 19.88
CA ILE A 9 -21.59 32.82 19.68
C ILE A 9 -22.29 31.57 20.22
N GLU A 10 -22.77 31.62 21.46
CA GLU A 10 -23.48 30.50 22.09
C GLU A 10 -24.75 30.09 21.31
N SER A 11 -25.40 31.03 20.63
CA SER A 11 -26.57 30.73 19.78
C SER A 11 -26.25 30.06 18.44
N VAL A 12 -24.98 30.04 18.01
CA VAL A 12 -24.55 29.50 16.70
C VAL A 12 -23.47 28.42 16.80
N SER A 13 -23.06 28.05 18.01
CA SER A 13 -22.07 26.98 18.24
C SER A 13 -22.59 26.01 19.29
N GLU A 14 -22.49 24.73 18.98
CA GLU A 14 -22.76 23.64 19.91
C GLU A 14 -21.43 22.99 20.29
N GLU A 15 -21.23 22.76 21.59
CA GLU A 15 -20.13 21.91 22.05
C GLU A 15 -20.46 20.46 21.68
N ILE A 16 -19.61 19.86 20.86
CA ILE A 16 -19.72 18.46 20.47
C ILE A 16 -18.58 17.66 21.10
N ASP A 17 -18.82 16.37 21.32
CA ASP A 17 -17.77 15.45 21.73
C ASP A 17 -16.59 15.50 20.75
N THR A 18 -15.38 15.39 21.28
CA THR A 18 -14.16 15.35 20.46
C THR A 18 -14.22 14.13 19.54
N PRO A 19 -14.05 14.30 18.21
CA PRO A 19 -14.04 13.18 17.27
C PRO A 19 -13.06 12.08 17.71
N GLU A 20 -13.50 10.82 17.64
CA GLU A 20 -12.75 9.66 18.11
C GLU A 20 -11.34 9.57 17.49
N GLY A 21 -11.19 9.99 16.23
CA GLY A 21 -9.89 10.05 15.55
C GLY A 21 -8.87 10.96 16.26
N ILE A 22 -9.31 12.09 16.81
CA ILE A 22 -8.45 13.01 17.58
C ILE A 22 -8.07 12.36 18.91
N VAL A 23 -9.02 11.73 19.61
CA VAL A 23 -8.77 11.02 20.86
C VAL A 23 -7.75 9.89 20.65
N ASN A 24 -7.96 9.06 19.61
CA ASN A 24 -7.06 7.97 19.25
C ASN A 24 -5.65 8.47 18.89
N PHE A 25 -5.54 9.58 18.16
CA PHE A 25 -4.24 10.21 17.85
C PHE A 25 -3.51 10.67 19.12
N LEU A 26 -4.20 11.33 20.03
CA LEU A 26 -3.63 11.82 21.30
C LEU A 26 -3.21 10.66 22.21
N GLN A 27 -4.02 9.60 22.28
CA GLN A 27 -3.66 8.38 23.02
C GLN A 27 -2.39 7.72 22.46
N LYS A 28 -2.27 7.61 21.12
CA LYS A 28 -1.05 7.09 20.46
C LYS A 28 0.18 7.93 20.80
N ARG A 29 0.07 9.26 20.74
CA ARG A 29 1.19 10.18 21.04
C ARG A 29 1.65 10.10 22.50
N ASN A 30 0.73 9.79 23.42
CA ASN A 30 1.01 9.67 24.85
C ASN A 30 1.33 8.24 25.30
N GLY A 31 1.51 7.30 24.37
CA GLY A 31 1.84 5.90 24.70
C GLY A 31 0.71 5.13 25.39
N LEU A 32 -0.51 5.66 25.40
CA LEU A 32 -1.69 5.05 26.02
C LEU A 32 -2.42 4.08 25.09
N TYR A 33 -2.02 4.00 23.82
CA TYR A 33 -2.63 3.11 22.83
C TYR A 33 -1.89 1.77 22.79
N SER A 34 -2.43 0.75 23.45
CA SER A 34 -1.85 -0.60 23.56
C SER A 34 -2.31 -1.55 22.45
N LYS A 35 -2.34 -1.11 21.19
CA LYS A 35 -2.62 -2.03 20.07
C LYS A 35 -1.32 -2.65 19.61
N ASP A 36 -1.27 -3.97 19.60
CA ASP A 36 -0.09 -4.75 19.24
C ASP A 36 0.33 -4.42 17.80
N TYR A 37 1.42 -3.65 17.65
CA TYR A 37 1.92 -3.19 16.35
C TYR A 37 2.57 -4.33 15.53
N THR A 38 2.62 -5.56 16.07
CA THR A 38 3.23 -6.74 15.43
C THR A 38 2.44 -7.29 14.22
N SER A 39 1.19 -6.83 14.01
CA SER A 39 0.32 -7.25 12.90
C SER A 39 -0.10 -6.05 12.04
N ARG A 40 0.89 -5.32 11.52
CA ARG A 40 0.68 -4.18 10.60
C ARG A 40 1.11 -4.55 9.17
N TYR A 41 0.19 -4.34 8.23
CA TYR A 41 0.35 -4.65 6.81
C TYR A 41 0.14 -3.40 5.97
N SER A 42 0.80 -3.28 4.82
CA SER A 42 0.45 -2.28 3.81
C SER A 42 -0.45 -2.87 2.72
N VAL A 43 -1.26 -2.05 2.04
CA VAL A 43 -2.04 -2.52 0.88
C VAL A 43 -1.13 -3.13 -0.19
N THR A 44 0.03 -2.51 -0.46
CA THR A 44 1.01 -3.01 -1.43
C THR A 44 1.56 -4.40 -1.06
N GLU A 45 1.76 -4.67 0.23
CA GLU A 45 2.11 -6.03 0.71
C GLU A 45 0.99 -7.02 0.46
N LEU A 46 -0.25 -6.61 0.74
CA LEU A 46 -1.39 -7.51 0.69
C LEU A 46 -1.75 -7.95 -0.73
N VAL A 47 -1.60 -7.06 -1.72
CA VAL A 47 -1.88 -7.36 -3.14
C VAL A 47 -0.72 -8.03 -3.86
N GLY A 48 0.47 -8.09 -3.23
CA GLY A 48 1.63 -8.81 -3.73
C GLY A 48 1.65 -10.28 -3.29
N CYS A 49 2.80 -10.94 -3.43
CA CYS A 49 2.98 -12.34 -3.02
C CYS A 49 2.84 -12.52 -1.49
N GLN A 50 1.96 -13.44 -1.03
CA GLN A 50 1.80 -13.73 0.42
C GLN A 50 3.13 -14.00 1.11
N ARG A 51 3.96 -14.84 0.46
CA ARG A 51 5.21 -15.30 1.06
C ARG A 51 6.20 -14.16 1.27
N LYS A 52 6.25 -13.19 0.35
CA LYS A 52 7.03 -11.96 0.51
C LYS A 52 6.56 -11.17 1.74
N SER A 53 5.25 -11.04 1.90
CA SER A 53 4.65 -10.35 3.04
C SER A 53 4.93 -11.09 4.35
N PHE A 54 4.80 -12.42 4.36
CA PHE A 54 5.18 -13.27 5.49
C PHE A 54 6.65 -13.08 5.91
N TYR A 55 7.60 -13.11 4.96
CA TYR A 55 9.01 -12.87 5.28
C TYR A 55 9.27 -11.49 5.87
N LYS A 56 8.61 -10.46 5.33
CA LYS A 56 8.66 -9.10 5.89
C LYS A 56 8.14 -9.07 7.34
N GLN A 57 7.03 -9.74 7.62
CA GLN A 57 6.43 -9.81 8.96
C GLN A 57 7.30 -10.59 9.96
N LEU A 58 8.14 -11.51 9.49
CA LEU A 58 9.14 -12.19 10.32
C LEU A 58 10.42 -11.37 10.54
N GLY A 59 10.55 -10.19 9.93
CA GLY A 59 11.76 -9.38 10.02
C GLY A 59 12.97 -9.99 9.30
N ILE A 60 12.74 -10.85 8.31
CA ILE A 60 13.83 -11.40 7.50
C ILE A 60 14.48 -10.27 6.69
N SER A 61 15.81 -10.22 6.71
CA SER A 61 16.59 -9.21 6.00
C SER A 61 16.35 -9.26 4.50
N GLN A 62 16.24 -8.08 3.88
CA GLN A 62 16.13 -7.94 2.44
C GLN A 62 17.48 -8.05 1.75
N GLU A 63 17.50 -8.80 0.66
CA GLU A 63 18.61 -8.92 -0.27
C GLU A 63 18.70 -7.69 -1.20
N GLU A 64 19.88 -7.46 -1.77
CA GLU A 64 20.09 -6.44 -2.80
C GLU A 64 19.83 -7.03 -4.18
N LEU A 65 19.06 -6.31 -5.00
CA LEU A 65 18.80 -6.70 -6.39
C LEU A 65 19.93 -6.21 -7.27
N LEU A 66 20.40 -7.09 -8.17
CA LEU A 66 21.37 -6.71 -9.20
C LEU A 66 20.84 -5.58 -10.11
N SER A 67 19.52 -5.45 -10.26
CA SER A 67 18.90 -4.38 -11.04
C SER A 67 19.02 -3.00 -10.38
N ASP A 68 19.08 -2.94 -9.05
CA ASP A 68 19.02 -1.67 -8.31
C ASP A 68 20.33 -0.89 -8.40
N THR A 69 21.44 -1.58 -8.71
CA THR A 69 22.75 -0.96 -8.97
C THR A 69 22.88 -0.40 -10.39
N THR A 70 21.91 -0.66 -11.26
CA THR A 70 21.93 -0.15 -12.64
C THR A 70 21.38 1.28 -12.72
N LEU A 71 21.94 2.08 -13.63
CA LEU A 71 21.42 3.42 -13.95
C LEU A 71 19.93 3.37 -14.33
N GLU A 72 19.51 2.32 -15.03
CA GLU A 72 18.12 2.11 -15.41
C GLU A 72 17.19 1.95 -14.19
N GLY A 73 17.62 1.16 -13.20
CA GLY A 73 16.88 0.96 -11.94
C GLY A 73 16.78 2.26 -11.14
N MET A 74 17.90 2.96 -10.96
CA MET A 74 17.94 4.26 -10.27
C MET A 74 17.02 5.28 -10.97
N TRP A 75 17.08 5.35 -12.31
CA TRP A 75 16.24 6.26 -13.09
C TRP A 75 14.76 5.91 -13.00
N ALA A 76 14.39 4.63 -12.85
CA ALA A 76 12.99 4.25 -12.67
C ALA A 76 12.39 4.82 -11.38
N THR A 77 13.13 4.75 -10.27
CA THR A 77 12.72 5.35 -8.98
C THR A 77 12.58 6.86 -9.10
N VAL A 78 13.60 7.55 -9.64
CA VAL A 78 13.58 9.01 -9.81
C VAL A 78 12.39 9.47 -10.66
N ARG A 79 12.07 8.76 -11.75
CA ARG A 79 10.89 9.07 -12.57
C ARG A 79 9.58 8.90 -11.78
N GLY A 80 9.48 7.84 -10.97
CA GLY A 80 8.34 7.60 -10.10
C GLY A 80 8.13 8.77 -9.15
N ASP A 81 9.17 9.12 -8.39
CA ASP A 81 9.13 10.21 -7.42
C ASP A 81 8.82 11.55 -8.07
N PHE A 82 9.38 11.83 -9.26
CA PHE A 82 9.07 13.05 -10.00
C PHE A 82 7.58 13.14 -10.37
N LEU A 83 6.97 12.05 -10.84
CA LEU A 83 5.55 12.07 -11.20
C LEU A 83 4.65 12.19 -9.96
N HIS A 84 4.98 11.49 -8.87
CA HIS A 84 4.29 11.71 -7.59
C HIS A 84 4.43 13.16 -7.13
N ASN A 85 5.60 13.78 -7.30
CA ASN A 85 5.79 15.18 -6.96
C ASN A 85 4.94 16.14 -7.80
N MET A 86 4.62 15.79 -9.06
CA MET A 86 3.71 16.58 -9.89
C MET A 86 2.28 16.64 -9.32
N THR A 87 1.87 15.67 -8.50
CA THR A 87 0.54 15.71 -7.84
C THR A 87 0.41 16.90 -6.89
N TYR A 88 1.50 17.30 -6.21
CA TYR A 88 1.53 18.48 -5.36
C TYR A 88 1.25 19.76 -6.14
N ALA A 89 1.68 19.85 -7.40
CA ALA A 89 1.44 21.02 -8.25
C ALA A 89 -0.06 21.25 -8.53
N TYR A 90 -0.86 20.19 -8.52
CA TYR A 90 -2.32 20.27 -8.71
C TYR A 90 -3.11 20.41 -7.39
N LYS A 91 -2.43 20.64 -6.25
CA LYS A 91 -3.02 20.64 -4.89
C LYS A 91 -3.74 19.33 -4.55
N TRP A 92 -3.37 18.23 -5.20
CA TRP A 92 -3.86 16.92 -4.84
C TRP A 92 -3.24 16.53 -3.50
N ARG A 93 -4.04 15.92 -2.64
CA ARG A 93 -3.62 15.53 -1.30
C ARG A 93 -3.53 14.01 -1.27
N GLU A 94 -2.34 13.50 -1.00
CA GLU A 94 -2.17 12.13 -0.55
C GLU A 94 -2.97 11.95 0.75
N MET A 95 -3.61 10.78 0.90
CA MET A 95 -4.45 10.49 2.06
C MET A 95 -4.05 9.15 2.66
N ASP A 96 -3.60 9.19 3.92
CA ASP A 96 -3.32 8.01 4.72
C ASP A 96 -4.60 7.46 5.36
N ILE A 97 -4.69 6.13 5.48
CA ILE A 97 -5.76 5.44 6.19
C ILE A 97 -5.22 4.23 6.95
N GLU A 98 -5.84 3.94 8.07
CA GLU A 98 -5.71 2.68 8.79
C GLU A 98 -7.06 1.99 8.82
N HIS A 99 -7.09 0.73 8.41
CA HIS A 99 -8.27 -0.11 8.46
C HIS A 99 -7.99 -1.29 9.41
N TYR A 100 -8.88 -1.51 10.37
CA TYR A 100 -8.69 -2.50 11.42
C TYR A 100 -9.40 -3.80 11.08
N VAL A 101 -8.64 -4.89 11.03
CA VAL A 101 -9.13 -6.19 10.56
C VAL A 101 -9.21 -7.17 11.74
N PRO A 102 -10.41 -7.55 12.18
CA PRO A 102 -10.56 -8.52 13.26
C PRO A 102 -10.15 -9.92 12.79
N LEU A 103 -9.29 -10.58 13.56
CA LEU A 103 -8.79 -11.93 13.31
C LEU A 103 -9.60 -12.99 14.07
N LYS A 104 -9.48 -14.25 13.66
CA LYS A 104 -10.23 -15.37 14.26
C LYS A 104 -9.86 -15.66 15.72
N ASP A 105 -8.65 -15.28 16.13
CA ASP A 105 -8.13 -15.47 17.50
C ASP A 105 -8.46 -14.29 18.45
N GLY A 106 -9.29 -13.35 18.00
CA GLY A 106 -9.68 -12.17 18.76
C GLY A 106 -8.69 -11.01 18.69
N ARG A 107 -7.51 -11.18 18.08
CA ARG A 107 -6.59 -10.07 17.80
C ARG A 107 -7.12 -9.19 16.67
N VAL A 108 -6.57 -7.99 16.55
CA VAL A 108 -6.90 -7.04 15.48
C VAL A 108 -5.63 -6.65 14.74
N ALA A 109 -5.58 -6.94 13.45
CA ALA A 109 -4.51 -6.48 12.57
C ALA A 109 -4.82 -5.08 12.03
N THR A 110 -3.78 -4.37 11.58
CA THR A 110 -3.92 -3.06 10.94
C THR A 110 -3.48 -3.14 9.49
N LEU A 111 -4.37 -2.78 8.56
CA LEU A 111 -4.05 -2.55 7.16
C LEU A 111 -3.87 -1.04 6.94
N ALA A 112 -2.67 -0.63 6.55
CA ALA A 112 -2.33 0.74 6.24
C ALA A 112 -2.35 0.98 4.72
N GLY A 113 -2.95 2.09 4.30
CA GLY A 113 -3.01 2.51 2.91
C GLY A 113 -2.67 3.99 2.77
N ARG A 114 -2.16 4.36 1.59
CA ARG A 114 -1.94 5.75 1.18
C ARG A 114 -2.46 5.92 -0.23
N LEU A 115 -3.47 6.77 -0.41
CA LEU A 115 -3.94 7.17 -1.73
C LEU A 115 -2.98 8.15 -2.35
N ASP A 116 -2.69 7.97 -3.64
CA ASP A 116 -1.98 8.97 -4.43
C ASP A 116 -2.87 10.21 -4.63
N MET A 117 -4.14 10.00 -4.98
CA MET A 117 -5.10 11.09 -5.18
C MET A 117 -6.55 10.68 -4.92
N TYR A 118 -7.32 11.63 -4.39
CA TYR A 118 -8.79 11.63 -4.41
C TYR A 118 -9.33 12.93 -5.02
N ASP A 119 -10.16 12.82 -6.06
CA ASP A 119 -10.93 13.94 -6.60
C ASP A 119 -12.32 13.99 -5.98
N TRP A 120 -12.55 14.98 -5.11
CA TRP A 120 -13.80 15.16 -4.39
C TRP A 120 -15.00 15.54 -5.28
N LYS A 121 -14.76 16.16 -6.44
CA LYS A 121 -15.85 16.59 -7.33
C LYS A 121 -16.50 15.39 -8.01
N THR A 122 -15.66 14.47 -8.47
CA THR A 122 -16.08 13.24 -9.16
C THR A 122 -16.12 12.01 -8.24
N LYS A 123 -15.74 12.19 -6.97
CA LYS A 123 -15.63 11.14 -5.95
C LYS A 123 -14.76 9.98 -6.45
N THR A 124 -13.61 10.32 -7.03
CA THR A 124 -12.73 9.37 -7.73
C THR A 124 -11.46 9.12 -6.93
N ILE A 125 -11.16 7.87 -6.61
CA ILE A 125 -9.81 7.47 -6.17
C ILE A 125 -8.96 7.23 -7.40
N ILE A 126 -7.76 7.82 -7.42
CA ILE A 126 -6.83 7.73 -8.53
C ILE A 126 -5.49 7.20 -8.02
N ASP A 127 -5.02 6.13 -8.64
CA ASP A 127 -3.72 5.51 -8.39
C ASP A 127 -2.80 5.78 -9.59
N LEU A 128 -1.65 6.39 -9.33
CA LEU A 128 -0.68 6.78 -10.35
C LEU A 128 0.40 5.71 -10.47
N LYS A 129 0.76 5.37 -11.71
CA LYS A 129 1.76 4.35 -12.00
C LYS A 129 2.67 4.82 -13.14
N THR A 130 3.95 4.97 -12.84
CA THR A 130 4.97 5.21 -13.88
C THR A 130 5.46 3.89 -14.47
N THR A 131 5.61 3.85 -15.79
CA THR A 131 6.20 2.70 -16.49
C THR A 131 6.97 3.17 -17.73
N LYS A 132 7.46 2.25 -18.56
CA LYS A 132 8.08 2.55 -19.86
C LYS A 132 7.19 2.06 -20.99
N PHE A 133 7.09 2.82 -22.08
CA PHE A 133 6.39 2.40 -23.29
C PHE A 133 4.92 2.01 -23.03
N VAL A 134 4.16 2.87 -22.33
CA VAL A 134 2.77 2.66 -21.90
C VAL A 134 1.94 2.10 -23.05
N ARG A 135 1.95 2.76 -24.22
CA ARG A 135 1.17 2.33 -25.41
C ARG A 135 1.56 0.94 -25.91
N TRP A 136 2.85 0.62 -25.88
CA TRP A 136 3.31 -0.70 -26.30
C TRP A 136 2.85 -1.78 -25.31
N GLN A 137 3.01 -1.54 -24.00
CA GLN A 137 2.57 -2.50 -22.97
C GLN A 137 1.07 -2.77 -23.03
N ILE A 138 0.26 -1.76 -23.32
CA ILE A 138 -1.18 -1.91 -23.54
C ILE A 138 -1.47 -2.78 -24.76
N LYS A 139 -0.79 -2.52 -25.89
CA LYS A 139 -0.95 -3.32 -27.12
C LYS A 139 -0.58 -4.78 -26.91
N GLN A 140 0.38 -5.06 -26.03
CA GLN A 140 0.81 -6.42 -25.68
C GLN A 140 -0.04 -7.05 -24.56
N GLY A 141 -1.03 -6.34 -24.00
CA GLY A 141 -1.88 -6.86 -22.94
C GLY A 141 -1.21 -6.95 -21.56
N PHE A 142 -0.08 -6.26 -21.34
CA PHE A 142 0.59 -6.22 -20.03
C PHE A 142 -0.05 -5.23 -19.05
N LEU A 143 -0.82 -4.26 -19.55
CA LEU A 143 -1.54 -3.27 -18.75
C LEU A 143 -3.06 -3.34 -19.04
N PRO A 144 -3.91 -3.11 -18.02
CA PRO A 144 -3.58 -2.80 -16.63
C PRO A 144 -3.10 -4.04 -15.85
N LYS A 145 -2.22 -3.84 -14.86
CA LYS A 145 -1.74 -4.96 -14.04
C LYS A 145 -2.78 -5.37 -12.99
N PRO A 146 -3.01 -6.68 -12.75
CA PRO A 146 -3.96 -7.17 -11.75
C PRO A 146 -3.72 -6.63 -10.34
N GLU A 147 -2.45 -6.52 -9.92
CA GLU A 147 -2.09 -6.02 -8.58
C GLU A 147 -2.47 -4.55 -8.38
N HIS A 148 -2.42 -3.72 -9.43
CA HIS A 148 -2.83 -2.32 -9.35
C HIS A 148 -4.36 -2.19 -9.26
N ILE A 149 -5.08 -3.08 -9.96
CA ILE A 149 -6.54 -3.17 -9.84
C ILE A 149 -6.93 -3.56 -8.41
N LEU A 150 -6.30 -4.58 -7.85
CA LEU A 150 -6.54 -5.02 -6.47
C LEU A 150 -6.19 -3.93 -5.45
N GLN A 151 -5.11 -3.18 -5.68
CA GLN A 151 -4.72 -2.07 -4.80
C GLN A 151 -5.82 -1.01 -4.71
N LEU A 152 -6.36 -0.55 -5.85
CA LEU A 152 -7.50 0.38 -5.88
C LEU A 152 -8.78 -0.20 -5.26
N GLN A 153 -9.05 -1.49 -5.45
CA GLN A 153 -10.21 -2.13 -4.84
C GLN A 153 -10.07 -2.27 -3.32
N CYS A 154 -8.84 -2.47 -2.81
CA CYS A 154 -8.57 -2.40 -1.37
C CYS A 154 -8.82 -0.99 -0.86
N TYR A 155 -8.31 0.02 -1.54
CA TYR A 155 -8.58 1.42 -1.21
C TYR A 155 -10.06 1.76 -1.22
N ASN A 156 -10.81 1.31 -2.22
CA ASN A 156 -12.27 1.44 -2.24
C ASN A 156 -12.90 0.87 -0.96
N THR A 157 -12.52 -0.35 -0.59
CA THR A 157 -13.04 -1.03 0.61
C THR A 157 -12.73 -0.23 1.87
N MET A 158 -11.48 0.22 2.02
CA MET A 158 -11.03 0.94 3.21
C MET A 158 -11.65 2.34 3.34
N PHE A 159 -11.79 3.08 2.23
CA PHE A 159 -12.21 4.48 2.26
C PHE A 159 -13.72 4.69 2.13
N SER A 160 -14.47 3.75 1.54
CA SER A 160 -15.92 3.94 1.28
C SER A 160 -16.75 4.12 2.55
N GLU A 161 -16.23 3.70 3.71
CA GLU A 161 -16.85 3.95 5.02
C GLU A 161 -16.74 5.42 5.46
N TYR A 162 -15.66 6.11 5.07
CA TYR A 162 -15.32 7.45 5.56
C TYR A 162 -15.59 8.55 4.54
N MET A 163 -15.60 8.22 3.25
CA MET A 163 -15.83 9.17 2.17
C MET A 163 -16.55 8.54 0.98
N PRO A 164 -17.33 9.31 0.21
CA PRO A 164 -18.00 8.79 -0.96
C PRO A 164 -16.99 8.41 -2.05
N VAL A 165 -17.08 7.19 -2.58
CA VAL A 165 -16.26 6.70 -3.69
C VAL A 165 -17.17 6.21 -4.82
N GLU A 166 -17.19 6.94 -5.93
CA GLU A 166 -17.99 6.60 -7.11
C GLU A 166 -17.15 5.95 -8.21
N ASN A 167 -15.89 6.36 -8.34
CA ASN A 167 -15.00 5.92 -9.42
C ASN A 167 -13.64 5.50 -8.90
N LEU A 168 -13.03 4.51 -9.56
CA LEU A 168 -11.66 4.06 -9.33
C LEU A 168 -10.91 4.17 -10.65
N ASN A 169 -9.80 4.89 -10.68
CA ASN A 169 -9.00 5.07 -11.89
C ASN A 169 -7.53 4.72 -11.65
N ILE A 170 -6.94 3.96 -12.56
CA ILE A 170 -5.48 3.80 -12.64
C ILE A 170 -4.98 4.72 -13.76
N VAL A 171 -3.98 5.55 -13.48
CA VAL A 171 -3.32 6.36 -14.50
C VAL A 171 -1.91 5.81 -14.71
N TYR A 172 -1.67 5.26 -15.90
CA TYR A 172 -0.34 4.88 -16.34
C TYR A 172 0.30 6.01 -17.13
N ALA A 173 1.53 6.36 -16.79
CA ALA A 173 2.28 7.38 -17.49
C ALA A 173 3.71 6.93 -17.80
N ASP A 174 4.21 7.37 -18.94
CA ASP A 174 5.63 7.45 -19.25
C ASP A 174 5.97 8.87 -19.74
N MET A 175 7.15 9.07 -20.34
CA MET A 175 7.59 10.38 -20.82
C MET A 175 6.85 10.86 -22.08
N SER A 176 6.07 9.99 -22.73
CA SER A 176 5.44 10.24 -24.03
C SER A 176 3.92 10.19 -23.97
N ASP A 177 3.36 9.34 -23.12
CA ASP A 177 1.93 9.02 -23.08
C ASP A 177 1.41 8.91 -21.63
N ILE A 178 0.13 9.28 -21.48
CA ILE A 178 -0.67 9.04 -20.28
C ILE A 178 -1.94 8.29 -20.70
N VAL A 179 -2.25 7.19 -20.02
CA VAL A 179 -3.45 6.38 -20.27
C VAL A 179 -4.14 6.07 -18.95
N THR A 180 -5.45 6.30 -18.90
CA THR A 180 -6.28 6.05 -17.70
C THR A 180 -7.21 4.86 -17.93
N TYR A 181 -7.30 3.98 -16.94
CA TYR A 181 -8.26 2.88 -16.89
C TYR A 181 -9.26 3.13 -15.78
N LYS A 182 -10.55 3.04 -16.11
CA LYS A 182 -11.60 2.94 -15.09
C LYS A 182 -11.67 1.50 -14.58
N VAL A 183 -11.61 1.34 -13.27
CA VAL A 183 -11.65 0.06 -12.57
C VAL A 183 -13.02 -0.13 -11.94
N GLN A 184 -13.54 -1.36 -12.01
CA GLN A 184 -14.79 -1.72 -11.34
C GLN A 184 -14.59 -1.77 -9.81
N LYS A 185 -15.48 -1.12 -9.07
CA LYS A 185 -15.54 -1.21 -7.62
C LYS A 185 -15.87 -2.64 -7.19
N ARG A 186 -15.17 -3.11 -6.17
CA ARG A 186 -15.43 -4.38 -5.51
C ARG A 186 -15.18 -4.19 -4.02
N ASP A 187 -16.04 -4.78 -3.20
CA ASP A 187 -15.78 -4.93 -1.78
C ASP A 187 -14.83 -6.12 -1.57
N LEU A 188 -13.68 -5.84 -0.96
CA LEU A 188 -12.63 -6.82 -0.66
C LEU A 188 -12.52 -7.12 0.84
N THR A 189 -13.52 -6.80 1.66
CA THR A 189 -13.49 -7.00 3.11
C THR A 189 -13.08 -8.44 3.48
N ASP A 190 -13.76 -9.44 2.93
CA ASP A 190 -13.44 -10.85 3.21
C ASP A 190 -12.10 -11.29 2.62
N TRP A 191 -11.75 -10.76 1.45
CA TRP A 191 -10.47 -11.06 0.80
C TRP A 191 -9.30 -10.52 1.64
N ILE A 192 -9.39 -9.27 2.09
CA ILE A 192 -8.41 -8.64 2.97
C ILE A 192 -8.25 -9.44 4.26
N LYS A 193 -9.37 -9.78 4.91
CA LYS A 193 -9.38 -10.57 6.14
C LYS A 193 -8.73 -11.93 5.95
N THR A 194 -9.07 -12.62 4.87
CA THR A 194 -8.51 -13.95 4.55
C THR A 194 -7.00 -13.86 4.35
N ARG A 195 -6.54 -12.90 3.54
CA ARG A 195 -5.11 -12.69 3.26
C ARG A 195 -4.30 -12.42 4.51
N ILE A 196 -4.78 -11.54 5.39
CA ILE A 196 -4.08 -11.24 6.65
C ILE A 196 -4.12 -12.45 7.58
N GLN A 197 -5.27 -13.12 7.70
CA GLN A 197 -5.43 -14.30 8.54
C GLN A 197 -4.49 -15.43 8.13
N GLU A 198 -4.28 -15.65 6.83
CA GLU A 198 -3.33 -16.65 6.33
C GLU A 198 -1.90 -16.36 6.81
N ILE A 199 -1.42 -15.11 6.68
CA ILE A 199 -0.08 -14.72 7.15
C ILE A 199 0.05 -14.92 8.67
N GLU A 200 -0.94 -14.47 9.44
CA GLU A 200 -0.94 -14.61 10.90
C GLU A 200 -1.00 -16.07 11.36
N SER A 201 -1.75 -16.91 10.65
CA SER A 201 -1.82 -18.35 10.91
C SER A 201 -0.48 -19.03 10.58
N SER A 202 0.17 -18.62 9.48
CA SER A 202 1.52 -19.07 9.12
C SER A 202 2.58 -18.67 10.13
N LYS A 203 2.52 -17.44 10.68
CA LYS A 203 3.41 -16.99 11.76
C LYS A 203 3.27 -17.87 13.00
N THR A 204 2.03 -18.18 13.36
CA THR A 204 1.72 -18.98 14.56
C THR A 204 2.13 -20.45 14.39
N THR A 205 1.89 -21.02 13.21
CA THR A 205 2.19 -22.43 12.91
C THR A 205 3.62 -22.67 12.42
N GLN A 206 4.40 -21.60 12.22
CA GLN A 206 5.74 -21.63 11.61
C GLN A 206 5.78 -22.29 10.22
N ASN A 207 4.65 -22.28 9.51
CA ASN A 207 4.53 -22.83 8.16
C ASN A 207 4.66 -21.72 7.12
N THR A 208 5.72 -21.78 6.31
CA THR A 208 5.96 -20.84 5.22
C THR A 208 4.88 -20.97 4.13
N PRO A 209 4.19 -19.88 3.76
CA PRO A 209 3.24 -19.91 2.64
C PRO A 209 3.89 -20.32 1.31
N THR A 210 3.12 -20.99 0.45
CA THR A 210 3.53 -21.25 -0.94
C THR A 210 3.79 -19.92 -1.66
N GLY A 211 4.84 -19.88 -2.47
CA GLY A 211 5.16 -18.70 -3.27
C GLY A 211 4.19 -18.51 -4.44
N GLU A 212 3.66 -17.30 -4.59
CA GLU A 212 2.89 -16.88 -5.76
C GLU A 212 3.85 -16.49 -6.89
N VAL A 213 4.42 -17.50 -7.56
CA VAL A 213 5.45 -17.30 -8.59
C VAL A 213 4.87 -16.50 -9.77
N SER A 214 5.52 -15.39 -10.09
CA SER A 214 5.13 -14.49 -11.18
C SER A 214 6.34 -13.73 -11.74
N GLY A 215 6.13 -13.00 -12.83
CA GLY A 215 7.16 -12.10 -13.39
C GLY A 215 7.61 -10.98 -12.45
N LEU A 216 6.97 -10.81 -11.28
CA LEU A 216 7.43 -9.89 -10.23
C LEU A 216 8.55 -10.49 -9.37
N CYS A 217 8.77 -11.81 -9.41
CA CYS A 217 9.78 -12.49 -8.61
C CYS A 217 11.20 -11.97 -8.87
N LYS A 218 11.52 -11.57 -10.11
CA LYS A 218 12.81 -10.94 -10.46
C LYS A 218 13.10 -9.63 -9.73
N TYR A 219 12.08 -9.00 -9.16
CA TYR A 219 12.18 -7.76 -8.37
C TYR A 219 11.95 -8.01 -6.87
N CYS A 220 11.88 -9.27 -6.45
CA CYS A 220 11.71 -9.62 -5.04
C CYS A 220 13.07 -9.58 -4.33
N ARG A 221 13.12 -9.04 -3.11
CA ARG A 221 14.34 -8.97 -2.29
C ARG A 221 14.48 -10.13 -1.30
N TYR A 222 13.81 -11.25 -1.57
CA TYR A 222 13.88 -12.47 -0.75
C TYR A 222 14.08 -13.71 -1.64
N GLN A 223 14.71 -13.56 -2.81
CA GLN A 223 14.76 -14.64 -3.80
C GLN A 223 15.57 -15.83 -3.30
N THR A 224 16.70 -15.58 -2.65
CA THR A 224 17.55 -16.65 -2.09
C THR A 224 16.77 -17.43 -1.05
N ARG A 225 16.19 -16.74 -0.07
CA ARG A 225 15.37 -17.38 0.97
C ARG A 225 14.16 -18.13 0.41
N CYS A 226 13.47 -17.52 -0.56
CA CYS A 226 12.29 -18.11 -1.20
C CYS A 226 12.64 -19.39 -1.99
N SER A 227 13.84 -19.44 -2.57
CA SER A 227 14.34 -20.62 -3.27
C SER A 227 14.72 -21.74 -2.30
N GLU A 228 15.48 -21.41 -1.25
CA GLU A 228 15.95 -22.37 -0.23
C GLU A 228 14.81 -23.04 0.55
N ASP A 229 13.80 -22.26 0.95
CA ASP A 229 12.65 -22.77 1.71
C ASP A 229 11.72 -23.65 0.83
N GLY A 230 11.95 -23.75 -0.49
CA GLY A 230 11.18 -24.58 -1.42
C GLY A 230 9.73 -24.11 -1.65
N ASN A 231 9.04 -24.68 -2.64
CA ASN A 231 7.66 -24.30 -3.03
C ASN A 231 7.50 -22.79 -3.31
N GLY A 232 8.56 -22.16 -3.79
CA GLY A 232 8.68 -20.73 -4.06
C GLY A 232 9.38 -20.48 -5.38
N LEU A 233 10.42 -19.64 -5.38
CA LEU A 233 11.18 -19.34 -6.59
C LEU A 233 11.95 -20.58 -7.09
N THR A 234 11.69 -21.00 -8.31
CA THR A 234 12.38 -22.14 -8.96
C THR A 234 13.56 -21.70 -9.83
N GLU A 235 13.59 -20.44 -10.25
CA GLU A 235 14.67 -19.85 -11.04
C GLU A 235 15.85 -19.43 -10.15
N LYS A 236 17.01 -19.23 -10.78
CA LYS A 236 18.21 -18.75 -10.08
C LYS A 236 17.94 -17.35 -9.50
N PRO A 237 18.21 -17.12 -8.20
CA PRO A 237 18.07 -15.79 -7.59
C PRO A 237 18.88 -14.72 -8.33
N LEU A 238 18.25 -13.56 -8.54
CA LEU A 238 18.82 -12.33 -9.09
C LEU A 238 19.10 -11.28 -8.00
N SER A 239 18.99 -11.68 -6.75
CA SER A 239 19.39 -10.89 -5.59
C SER A 239 20.47 -11.60 -4.80
N THR A 240 21.25 -10.83 -4.06
CA THR A 240 22.33 -11.30 -3.20
C THR A 240 22.10 -10.80 -1.77
N PRO A 241 22.32 -11.62 -0.73
CA PRO A 241 22.35 -11.13 0.64
C PRO A 241 23.33 -9.97 0.78
N LYS A 242 22.99 -8.96 1.57
CA LYS A 242 23.90 -7.86 1.86
C LYS A 242 25.15 -8.39 2.55
N SER A 243 26.33 -8.02 2.08
CA SER A 243 27.57 -8.28 2.80
C SER A 243 27.59 -7.43 4.07
N THR A 244 27.90 -8.06 5.21
CA THR A 244 28.04 -7.44 6.54
C THR A 244 29.18 -6.41 6.62
N GLU A 245 29.93 -6.17 5.54
CA GLU A 245 31.05 -5.22 5.50
C GLU A 245 30.62 -3.76 5.33
N SER A 246 29.33 -3.46 5.15
CA SER A 246 28.82 -2.10 4.89
C SER A 246 28.28 -1.36 6.13
N GLU A 247 28.42 -1.91 7.34
CA GLU A 247 28.03 -1.24 8.60
C GLU A 247 29.18 -0.47 9.28
N GLN A 248 30.31 -0.30 8.60
CA GLN A 248 31.45 0.50 9.07
C GLN A 248 31.81 1.60 8.08
N GLU A 249 30.91 2.56 7.84
CA GLU A 249 31.23 3.90 7.35
C GLU A 249 30.21 4.93 7.87
#